data_AF-A0A1J6X3B3-F1
#
_entry.id   AF-A0A1J6X3B3-F1
#
_cell.length_a   1.000
_cell.length_b   1.000
_cell.length_c   1.000
_cell.angle_alpha   90.00
_cell.angle_beta   90.00
_cell.angle_gamma   90.00
#
_symmetry.space_group_name_H-M   'P 1'
#
loop_
_entity.id
_entity.type
_entity.pdbx_description
1 polymer ?
#
loop_
_entity_poly.entity_id
_entity_poly.type
_entity_poly.pdbx_seq_one_letter_code
_entity_poly.pdbx_strand_id
1 'polypeptide(L)'
;DVYKRQALLAAAGAARSILEVGTGAGVSGLWLLRGAPQAVLTTIDNEREHLAAARQAFADARIPATRGRFITGRAADVLPRMNEGAYDIVFIDADAENVIEYVEHGLRLVRTGGLVLVPRVLHGGRVADPVQRDAVTSSYRSLVQETQESQAVLAALSTVGEGLLQLARVAE
;
A
#
# COMPACT_ATOMS: atom_id res chain seq x y z
N ASP A 1 8.53 -9.38 10.08
CA ASP A 1 8.42 -9.29 8.63
C ASP A 1 7.16 -8.51 8.29
N VAL A 2 7.29 -7.42 7.53
CA VAL A 2 6.19 -6.51 7.14
C VAL A 2 5.18 -7.20 6.21
N TYR A 3 5.66 -8.07 5.31
CA TYR A 3 4.83 -8.73 4.31
C TYR A 3 3.89 -9.79 4.92
N LYS A 4 4.29 -10.42 6.02
CA LYS A 4 3.38 -11.31 6.76
C LYS A 4 2.22 -10.54 7.40
N ARG A 5 2.43 -9.27 7.78
CA ARG A 5 1.40 -8.44 8.42
C ARG A 5 0.38 -7.94 7.41
N GLN A 6 0.81 -7.43 6.26
CA GLN A 6 -0.15 -7.05 5.21
C GLN A 6 -0.99 -8.26 4.76
N ALA A 7 -0.39 -9.46 4.68
CA ALA A 7 -1.12 -10.70 4.40
C ALA A 7 -2.14 -11.05 5.50
N LEU A 8 -1.74 -10.92 6.78
CA LEU A 8 -2.64 -11.11 7.92
C LEU A 8 -3.83 -10.15 7.87
N LEU A 9 -3.59 -8.87 7.60
CA LEU A 9 -4.63 -7.85 7.50
C LEU A 9 -5.56 -8.11 6.31
N ALA A 10 -5.03 -8.52 5.16
CA ALA A 10 -5.81 -8.93 4.00
C ALA A 10 -6.71 -10.13 4.31
N ALA A 11 -6.21 -11.11 5.05
CA ALA A 11 -6.99 -12.25 5.51
C ALA A 11 -8.07 -11.86 6.51
N ALA A 12 -7.71 -11.08 7.54
CA ALA A 12 -8.61 -10.65 8.61
C ALA A 12 -9.75 -9.77 8.09
N GLY A 13 -9.46 -8.91 7.11
CA GLY A 13 -10.46 -8.06 6.44
C GLY A 13 -11.25 -8.78 5.34
N ALA A 14 -10.99 -10.06 5.08
CA ALA A 14 -11.59 -10.84 3.99
C ALA A 14 -11.54 -10.12 2.62
N ALA A 15 -10.39 -9.48 2.32
CA ALA A 15 -10.25 -8.62 1.15
C ALA A 15 -10.58 -9.36 -0.16
N ARG A 16 -11.25 -8.65 -1.08
CA ARG A 16 -11.64 -9.12 -2.42
C ARG A 16 -11.09 -8.24 -3.53
N SER A 17 -10.86 -6.95 -3.24
CA SER A 17 -10.31 -5.98 -4.18
C SER A 17 -9.13 -5.25 -3.53
N ILE A 18 -7.94 -5.39 -4.11
CA ILE A 18 -6.71 -4.79 -3.58
C ILE A 18 -6.07 -3.92 -4.66
N LEU A 19 -5.66 -2.71 -4.29
CA LEU A 19 -4.82 -1.85 -5.10
C LEU A 19 -3.42 -1.81 -4.50
N GLU A 20 -2.40 -1.88 -5.34
CA GLU A 20 -0.99 -1.74 -4.97
C GLU A 20 -0.35 -0.65 -5.83
N VAL A 21 0.38 0.24 -5.18
CA VAL A 21 1.19 1.30 -5.79
C VAL A 21 2.65 0.99 -5.46
N GLY A 22 3.46 0.76 -6.49
CA GLY A 22 4.79 0.16 -6.37
C GLY A 22 4.72 -1.36 -6.45
N THR A 23 4.81 -1.90 -7.66
CA THR A 23 4.78 -3.35 -7.89
C THR A 23 6.12 -3.99 -7.55
N GLY A 24 7.22 -3.34 -7.94
CA GLY A 24 8.56 -3.92 -7.88
C GLY A 24 8.60 -5.31 -8.52
N ALA A 25 9.28 -6.27 -7.89
CA ALA A 25 9.31 -7.66 -8.36
C ALA A 25 8.06 -8.49 -7.98
N GLY A 26 7.02 -7.88 -7.39
CA GLY A 26 5.75 -8.54 -7.04
C GLY A 26 5.70 -9.24 -5.67
N VAL A 27 6.70 -9.03 -4.80
CA VAL A 27 6.76 -9.70 -3.49
C VAL A 27 5.57 -9.32 -2.59
N SER A 28 5.29 -8.04 -2.45
CA SER A 28 4.15 -7.52 -1.68
C SER A 28 2.83 -8.05 -2.21
N GLY A 29 2.64 -8.00 -3.52
CA GLY A 29 1.45 -8.51 -4.21
C GLY A 29 1.21 -10.00 -3.95
N LEU A 30 2.25 -10.85 -4.02
CA LEU A 30 2.14 -12.27 -3.69
C LEU A 30 1.72 -12.51 -2.24
N TRP A 31 2.25 -11.74 -1.29
CA TRP A 31 1.85 -11.85 0.12
C TRP A 31 0.40 -11.40 0.34
N LEU A 32 -0.04 -10.31 -0.31
CA LEU A 32 -1.43 -9.86 -0.26
C LEU A 32 -2.37 -10.94 -0.82
N LEU A 33 -2.06 -11.51 -1.98
CA LEU A 33 -2.84 -12.58 -2.61
C LEU A 33 -2.82 -13.89 -1.83
N ARG A 34 -1.78 -14.13 -1.02
CA ARG A 34 -1.72 -15.26 -0.08
C ARG A 34 -2.67 -15.08 1.09
N GLY A 35 -2.76 -13.87 1.65
CA GLY A 35 -3.71 -13.52 2.70
C GLY A 35 -5.15 -13.49 2.21
N ALA A 36 -5.35 -13.03 0.96
CA ALA A 36 -6.63 -12.93 0.30
C ALA A 36 -6.67 -13.78 -0.99
N PRO A 37 -6.81 -15.12 -0.87
CA PRO A 37 -6.70 -16.06 -1.99
C PRO A 37 -7.80 -15.95 -3.05
N GLN A 38 -8.80 -15.11 -2.80
CA GLN A 38 -9.89 -14.83 -3.74
C GLN A 38 -9.91 -13.36 -4.19
N ALA A 39 -8.94 -12.55 -3.75
CA ALA A 39 -8.85 -11.18 -4.18
C ALA A 39 -8.32 -11.05 -5.60
N VAL A 40 -8.75 -9.98 -6.26
CA VAL A 40 -8.09 -9.41 -7.44
C VAL A 40 -7.16 -8.30 -6.95
N LEU A 41 -5.91 -8.36 -7.38
CA LEU A 41 -4.91 -7.32 -7.16
C LEU A 41 -4.77 -6.49 -8.43
N THR A 42 -5.01 -5.20 -8.32
CA THR A 42 -4.56 -4.19 -9.28
C THR A 42 -3.25 -3.63 -8.78
N THR A 43 -2.18 -3.68 -9.59
CA THR A 43 -0.86 -3.19 -9.22
C THR A 43 -0.36 -2.18 -10.24
N ILE A 44 0.20 -1.07 -9.76
CA ILE A 44 0.64 0.09 -10.55
C ILE A 44 2.15 0.26 -10.36
N ASP A 45 2.88 0.34 -11.47
CA ASP A 45 4.29 0.71 -11.48
C ASP A 45 4.58 1.56 -12.73
N ASN A 46 5.52 2.49 -12.62
CA ASN A 46 5.98 3.27 -13.77
C ASN A 46 7.04 2.51 -14.58
N GLU A 47 7.75 1.56 -13.97
CA GLU A 47 8.77 0.74 -14.63
C GLU A 47 8.15 -0.53 -15.22
N ARG A 48 8.36 -0.72 -16.53
CA ARG A 48 7.79 -1.88 -17.24
C ARG A 48 8.47 -3.18 -16.83
N GLU A 49 9.75 -3.08 -16.49
CA GLU A 49 10.63 -4.14 -16.05
C GLU A 49 10.14 -4.75 -14.73
N HIS A 50 9.73 -3.91 -13.77
CA HIS A 50 9.09 -4.35 -12.53
C HIS A 50 7.81 -5.15 -12.81
N LEU A 51 6.91 -4.61 -13.63
CA LEU A 51 5.67 -5.30 -13.99
C LEU A 51 5.93 -6.62 -14.73
N ALA A 52 6.97 -6.69 -15.57
CA ALA A 52 7.37 -7.93 -16.24
C ALA A 52 7.87 -8.97 -15.23
N ALA A 53 8.73 -8.58 -14.29
CA ALA A 53 9.22 -9.44 -13.23
C ALA A 53 8.09 -9.94 -12.31
N ALA A 54 7.17 -9.05 -11.93
CA ALA A 54 6.02 -9.41 -11.11
C ALA A 54 5.06 -10.38 -11.82
N ARG A 55 4.81 -10.19 -13.12
CA ARG A 55 4.03 -11.15 -13.93
C ARG A 55 4.68 -12.53 -13.93
N GLN A 56 6.00 -12.61 -14.10
CA GLN A 56 6.72 -13.87 -14.05
C GLN A 56 6.60 -14.53 -12.67
N ALA A 57 6.85 -13.76 -11.60
CA ALA A 57 6.72 -14.25 -10.23
C ALA A 57 5.31 -14.77 -9.91
N PHE A 58 4.26 -14.10 -10.43
CA PHE A 58 2.88 -14.53 -10.26
C PHE A 58 2.58 -15.82 -11.04
N ALA A 59 3.12 -15.95 -12.26
CA ALA A 59 2.99 -17.16 -13.05
C ALA A 59 3.71 -18.35 -12.37
N ASP A 60 4.91 -18.15 -11.87
CA ASP A 60 5.70 -19.17 -11.15
C ASP A 60 4.97 -19.62 -9.87
N ALA A 61 4.33 -18.69 -9.17
CA ALA A 61 3.48 -18.96 -8.01
C ALA A 61 2.08 -19.50 -8.37
N ARG A 62 1.80 -19.73 -9.66
CA ARG A 62 0.52 -20.23 -10.20
C ARG A 62 -0.69 -19.39 -9.81
N ILE A 63 -0.51 -18.08 -9.72
CA ILE A 63 -1.62 -17.14 -9.55
C ILE A 63 -2.39 -17.05 -10.89
N PRO A 64 -3.71 -17.28 -10.89
CA PRO A 64 -4.52 -17.10 -12.10
C PRO A 64 -4.36 -15.69 -12.68
N ALA A 65 -4.16 -15.59 -13.99
CA ALA A 65 -3.98 -14.30 -14.68
C ALA A 65 -5.14 -13.32 -14.44
N THR A 66 -6.35 -13.81 -14.21
CA THR A 66 -7.54 -13.00 -13.90
C THR A 66 -7.46 -12.28 -12.54
N ARG A 67 -6.53 -12.68 -11.66
CA ARG A 67 -6.34 -12.09 -10.33
C ARG A 67 -5.26 -11.00 -10.28
N GLY A 68 -4.49 -10.82 -11.34
CA GLY A 68 -3.46 -9.76 -11.43
C GLY A 68 -3.78 -8.80 -12.56
N ARG A 69 -4.12 -7.54 -12.22
CA ARG A 69 -4.28 -6.43 -13.16
C ARG A 69 -3.07 -5.53 -13.05
N PHE A 70 -2.31 -5.40 -14.13
CA PHE A 70 -1.05 -4.66 -14.14
C PHE A 70 -1.22 -3.37 -14.93
N ILE A 71 -1.00 -2.23 -14.29
CA ILE A 71 -1.12 -0.91 -14.91
C ILE A 71 0.26 -0.27 -14.96
N THR A 72 0.71 0.08 -16.16
CA THR A 72 1.95 0.83 -16.35
C THR A 72 1.64 2.32 -16.34
N GLY A 73 2.27 3.08 -15.45
CA GLY A 73 2.13 4.54 -15.39
C GLY A 73 2.58 5.11 -14.04
N ARG A 74 2.75 6.43 -13.98
CA ARG A 74 2.99 7.10 -12.70
C ARG A 74 1.73 7.01 -11.85
N ALA A 75 1.88 6.70 -10.57
CA ALA A 75 0.74 6.57 -9.67
C ALA A 75 -0.10 7.86 -9.61
N ALA A 76 0.55 9.03 -9.57
CA ALA A 76 -0.10 10.34 -9.64
C ALA A 76 -1.01 10.53 -10.87
N ASP A 77 -0.69 9.90 -12.01
CA ASP A 77 -1.52 9.99 -13.22
C ASP A 77 -2.67 8.97 -13.22
N VAL A 78 -2.49 7.84 -12.55
CA VAL A 78 -3.42 6.70 -12.55
C VAL A 78 -4.46 6.82 -11.44
N LEU A 79 -4.04 7.09 -10.20
CA LEU A 79 -4.90 7.10 -9.01
C LEU A 79 -6.11 8.04 -9.14
N PRO A 80 -6.02 9.26 -9.71
CA PRO A 80 -7.17 10.15 -9.88
C PRO A 80 -8.30 9.56 -10.72
N ARG A 81 -8.00 8.59 -11.60
CA ARG A 81 -8.95 7.99 -12.55
C ARG A 81 -9.59 6.71 -12.02
N MET A 82 -9.17 6.28 -10.83
CA MET A 82 -9.63 5.04 -10.20
C MET A 82 -10.94 5.29 -9.45
N ASN A 83 -11.82 4.28 -9.47
CA ASN A 83 -13.13 4.34 -8.84
C ASN A 83 -13.03 4.45 -7.32
N GLU A 84 -13.77 5.39 -6.74
CA GLU A 84 -13.88 5.59 -5.30
C GLU A 84 -14.54 4.41 -4.60
N GLY A 85 -14.10 4.11 -3.37
CA GLY A 85 -14.69 3.05 -2.56
C GLY A 85 -14.62 1.64 -3.17
N ALA A 86 -13.81 1.43 -4.21
CA ALA A 86 -13.77 0.18 -4.98
C ALA A 86 -12.82 -0.87 -4.40
N TYR A 87 -12.02 -0.52 -3.39
CA TYR A 87 -10.97 -1.38 -2.83
C TYR A 87 -11.20 -1.67 -1.36
N ASP A 88 -10.92 -2.90 -0.94
CA ASP A 88 -10.83 -3.29 0.47
C ASP A 88 -9.50 -2.84 1.07
N ILE A 89 -8.42 -2.91 0.27
CA ILE A 89 -7.08 -2.52 0.66
C ILE A 89 -6.42 -1.69 -0.45
N VAL A 90 -5.78 -0.60 -0.08
CA VAL A 90 -4.80 0.12 -0.91
C VAL A 90 -3.44 0.03 -0.22
N PHE A 91 -2.46 -0.57 -0.89
CA PHE A 91 -1.09 -0.71 -0.41
C PHE A 91 -0.19 0.28 -1.17
N ILE A 92 0.53 1.12 -0.45
CA ILE A 92 1.32 2.22 -1.02
C ILE A 92 2.78 2.02 -0.65
N ASP A 93 3.58 1.61 -1.61
CA ASP A 93 5.00 1.33 -1.46
C ASP A 93 5.79 1.87 -2.67
N ALA A 94 5.68 3.18 -2.86
CA ALA A 94 6.33 3.90 -3.95
C ALA A 94 7.25 5.01 -3.41
N ASP A 95 7.50 6.04 -4.21
CA ASP A 95 8.36 7.14 -3.83
C ASP A 95 7.80 7.91 -2.62
N ALA A 96 8.68 8.21 -1.67
CA ALA A 96 8.30 8.86 -0.42
C ALA A 96 7.94 10.34 -0.60
N GLU A 97 8.38 10.96 -1.71
CA GLU A 97 8.10 12.37 -2.00
C GLU A 97 6.60 12.61 -2.20
N ASN A 98 5.90 11.67 -2.85
CA ASN A 98 4.47 11.77 -3.13
C ASN A 98 3.60 10.91 -2.20
N VAL A 99 4.16 10.35 -1.11
CA VAL A 99 3.44 9.37 -0.27
C VAL A 99 2.15 9.94 0.36
N ILE A 100 2.15 11.22 0.72
CA ILE A 100 0.96 11.88 1.30
C ILE A 100 -0.16 11.93 0.26
N GLU A 101 0.14 12.40 -0.96
CA GLU A 101 -0.81 12.43 -2.09
C GLU A 101 -1.35 11.03 -2.40
N TYR A 102 -0.47 10.02 -2.41
CA TYR A 102 -0.89 8.64 -2.63
C TYR A 102 -1.80 8.13 -1.51
N VAL A 103 -1.55 8.48 -0.24
CA VAL A 103 -2.39 8.10 0.90
C VAL A 103 -3.75 8.79 0.81
N GLU A 104 -3.82 10.07 0.46
CA GLU A 104 -5.08 10.78 0.25
C GLU A 104 -5.93 10.11 -0.84
N HIS A 105 -5.32 9.78 -1.97
CA HIS A 105 -5.98 8.99 -3.00
C HIS A 105 -6.36 7.60 -2.49
N GLY A 106 -5.49 6.93 -1.74
CA GLY A 106 -5.78 5.64 -1.13
C GLY A 106 -7.03 5.68 -0.26
N LEU A 107 -7.16 6.71 0.59
CA LEU A 107 -8.32 6.89 1.47
C LEU A 107 -9.62 7.12 0.69
N ARG A 108 -9.57 7.84 -0.44
CA ARG A 108 -10.72 7.99 -1.35
C ARG A 108 -11.09 6.67 -2.02
N LEU A 109 -10.10 5.88 -2.42
CA LEU A 109 -10.25 4.65 -3.19
C LEU A 109 -10.67 3.44 -2.35
N VAL A 110 -10.30 3.39 -1.07
CA VAL A 110 -10.80 2.36 -0.15
C VAL A 110 -12.25 2.62 0.21
N ARG A 111 -13.05 1.56 0.33
CA ARG A 111 -14.39 1.65 0.92
C ARG A 111 -14.30 2.06 2.39
N THR A 112 -15.41 2.51 2.96
CA THR A 112 -15.53 2.63 4.42
C THR A 112 -15.20 1.31 5.11
N GLY A 113 -14.38 1.38 6.15
CA GLY A 113 -13.80 0.23 6.85
C GLY A 113 -12.69 -0.50 6.09
N GLY A 114 -12.32 -0.03 4.88
CA GLY A 114 -11.16 -0.51 4.14
C GLY A 114 -9.86 0.08 4.69
N LEU A 115 -8.73 -0.52 4.29
CA LEU A 115 -7.41 -0.19 4.83
C LEU A 115 -6.48 0.44 3.79
N VAL A 116 -5.83 1.54 4.15
CA VAL A 116 -4.62 2.01 3.49
C VAL A 116 -3.41 1.54 4.30
N LEU A 117 -2.47 0.88 3.63
CA LEU A 117 -1.27 0.31 4.23
C LEU A 117 -0.02 0.93 3.62
N VAL A 118 0.88 1.42 4.48
CA VAL A 118 2.17 2.00 4.06
C VAL A 118 3.30 1.27 4.78
N PRO A 119 4.04 0.36 4.11
CA PRO A 119 5.15 -0.36 4.70
C PRO A 119 6.37 0.55 4.86
N ARG A 120 7.35 0.12 5.67
CA ARG A 120 8.67 0.75 5.79
C ARG A 120 8.65 2.22 6.23
N VAL A 121 7.53 2.67 6.77
CA VAL A 121 7.28 4.06 7.19
C VAL A 121 8.25 4.55 8.27
N LEU A 122 8.91 3.66 9.02
CA LEU A 122 9.93 4.08 10.00
C LEU A 122 11.29 4.38 9.36
N HIS A 123 11.47 4.03 8.08
CA HIS A 123 12.67 4.26 7.30
C HIS A 123 13.95 3.87 8.05
N GLY A 124 14.01 2.62 8.54
CA GLY A 124 15.14 2.11 9.33
C GLY A 124 15.34 2.78 10.69
N GLY A 125 14.30 3.38 11.27
CA GLY A 125 14.35 4.11 12.55
C GLY A 125 14.63 5.60 12.42
N ARG A 126 14.95 6.09 11.21
CA ARG A 126 15.26 7.50 10.94
C ARG A 126 14.09 8.44 11.24
N VAL A 127 12.86 7.97 11.05
CA VAL A 127 11.64 8.75 11.35
C VAL A 127 11.50 9.03 12.85
N ALA A 128 12.04 8.19 13.73
CA ALA A 128 12.03 8.47 15.17
C ALA A 128 13.17 9.41 15.61
N ASP A 129 14.21 9.58 14.79
CA ASP A 129 15.37 10.42 15.09
C ASP A 129 15.12 11.88 14.70
N PRO A 130 15.04 12.83 15.67
CA PRO A 130 14.72 14.23 15.39
C PRO A 130 15.81 15.00 14.62
N VAL A 131 17.02 14.44 14.52
CA VAL A 131 18.14 15.08 13.79
C VAL A 131 18.06 14.77 12.29
N GLN A 132 17.37 13.70 11.89
CA GLN A 132 17.19 13.34 10.49
C GLN A 132 16.15 14.24 9.81
N ARG A 133 16.61 14.97 8.78
CA ARG A 133 15.83 15.98 8.05
C ARG A 133 15.91 15.83 6.53
N ASP A 134 16.36 14.68 6.03
CA ASP A 134 16.25 14.40 4.59
C ASP A 134 14.78 14.35 4.16
N ALA A 135 14.53 14.59 2.87
CA ALA A 135 13.19 14.70 2.33
C ALA A 135 12.34 13.45 2.61
N VAL A 136 12.89 12.26 2.37
CA VAL A 136 12.21 10.96 2.57
C VAL A 136 11.77 10.79 4.02
N THR A 137 12.70 10.98 4.96
CA THR A 137 12.41 10.86 6.40
C THR A 137 11.38 11.89 6.85
N SER A 138 11.44 13.11 6.30
CA SER A 138 10.51 14.18 6.64
C SER A 138 9.10 13.87 6.12
N SER A 139 8.96 13.40 4.88
CA SER A 139 7.66 13.01 4.31
C SER A 139 6.98 11.91 5.13
N TYR A 140 7.70 10.84 5.50
CA TYR A 140 7.11 9.79 6.34
C TYR A 140 6.78 10.26 7.75
N ARG A 141 7.61 11.14 8.35
CA ARG A 141 7.33 11.72 9.66
C ARG A 141 6.04 12.55 9.63
N SER A 142 5.91 13.44 8.65
CA SER A 142 4.70 14.25 8.45
C SER A 142 3.48 13.37 8.25
N LEU A 143 3.56 12.37 7.37
CA LEU A 143 2.48 11.41 7.14
C LEU A 143 2.02 10.73 8.45
N VAL A 144 2.95 10.24 9.26
CA VAL A 144 2.62 9.59 10.53
C VAL A 144 1.98 10.59 11.50
N GLN A 145 2.49 11.81 11.61
CA GLN A 145 1.94 12.83 12.51
C GLN A 145 0.52 13.23 12.10
N GLU A 146 0.33 13.61 10.83
CA GLU A 146 -0.96 14.06 10.29
C GLU A 146 -2.03 12.98 10.40
N THR A 147 -1.69 11.72 10.12
CA THR A 147 -2.66 10.62 10.19
C THR A 147 -3.01 10.21 11.61
N GLN A 148 -2.12 10.40 12.59
CA GLN A 148 -2.42 10.15 14.01
C GLN A 148 -3.33 11.22 14.61
N GLU A 149 -3.26 12.45 14.11
CA GLU A 149 -4.08 13.57 14.58
C GLU A 149 -5.42 13.68 13.83
N SER A 150 -5.55 13.03 12.67
CA SER A 150 -6.75 13.07 11.84
C SER A 150 -7.91 12.26 12.42
N GLN A 151 -9.09 12.88 12.48
CA GLN A 151 -10.34 12.21 12.84
C GLN A 151 -10.96 11.42 11.67
N ALA A 152 -10.48 11.62 10.45
CA ALA A 152 -11.01 10.96 9.25
C ALA A 152 -10.57 9.48 9.13
N VAL A 153 -9.62 9.05 9.96
CA VAL A 153 -9.07 7.69 9.94
C VAL A 153 -8.85 7.15 11.34
N LEU A 154 -8.92 5.83 11.49
CA LEU A 154 -8.30 5.16 12.62
C LEU A 154 -6.88 4.74 12.21
N ALA A 155 -5.88 5.38 12.80
CA ALA A 155 -4.47 5.16 12.47
C ALA A 155 -3.77 4.29 13.52
N ALA A 156 -3.04 3.27 13.06
CA ALA A 156 -2.19 2.43 13.90
C ALA A 156 -0.83 2.23 13.26
N LEU A 157 0.25 2.42 14.04
CA LEU A 157 1.62 2.20 13.60
C LEU A 157 2.20 0.95 14.26
N SER A 158 2.51 -0.07 13.46
CA SER A 158 3.33 -1.19 13.93
C SER A 158 4.79 -0.79 13.86
N THR A 159 5.53 -0.91 14.97
CA THR A 159 6.94 -0.52 15.05
C THR A 159 7.94 -1.66 14.78
N VAL A 160 7.44 -2.86 14.46
CA VAL A 160 8.32 -4.02 14.29
C VAL A 160 8.89 -4.09 12.87
N GLY A 161 10.21 -4.25 12.75
CA GLY A 161 10.91 -4.19 11.47
C GLY A 161 11.01 -2.74 11.02
N GLU A 162 10.80 -2.48 9.73
CA GLU A 162 10.82 -1.11 9.17
C GLU A 162 9.50 -0.35 9.35
N GLY A 163 8.54 -0.96 10.05
CA GLY A 163 7.25 -0.38 10.37
C GLY A 163 6.16 -0.63 9.32
N LEU A 164 4.91 -0.50 9.76
CA LEU A 164 3.71 -0.56 8.91
C LEU A 164 2.65 0.40 9.47
N LEU A 165 2.41 1.49 8.76
CA LEU A 165 1.29 2.37 9.03
C LEU A 165 0.01 1.74 8.46
N GLN A 166 -1.02 1.67 9.29
CA GLN A 166 -2.33 1.11 8.95
C GLN A 166 -3.36 2.20 9.20
N LEU A 167 -4.13 2.54 8.17
CA LEU A 167 -5.17 3.56 8.25
C LEU A 167 -6.50 2.90 7.84
N ALA A 168 -7.46 2.84 8.76
CA ALA A 168 -8.82 2.44 8.41
C ALA A 168 -9.66 3.68 8.10
N ARG A 169 -10.31 3.71 6.93
CA ARG A 169 -11.27 4.76 6.59
C ARG A 169 -12.51 4.60 7.46
N VAL A 170 -12.88 5.63 8.20
CA VAL A 170 -14.17 5.67 8.93
C VAL A 170 -15.24 6.36 8.10
N ALA A 171 -16.51 6.08 8.40
CA ALA A 171 -17.59 6.92 7.90
C ALA A 171 -17.54 8.25 8.65
N GLU A 172 -17.80 9.35 7.95
CA GLU A 172 -18.16 10.60 8.62
C GLU A 172 -19.48 10.45 9.39
#